data_AF-A0A0N1G651-F1
#
_entry.id   AF-A0A0N1G651-F1
#
_cell.length_a   1.000
_cell.length_b   1.000
_cell.length_c   1.000
_cell.angle_alpha   90.00
_cell.angle_beta   90.00
_cell.angle_gamma   90.00
#
_symmetry.space_group_name_H-M   'P 1'
#
loop_
_entity.id
_entity.type
_entity.pdbx_description
1 polymer ?
#
loop_
_entity_poly.entity_id
_entity_poly.type
_entity_poly.pdbx_seq_one_letter_code
_entity_poly.pdbx_strand_id
1 'polypeptide(L)'
;QVLDQRRQEQRTEAWKKRYDIRAGVEGTISQAVRRTGIRHTRYTGQRKTHLGNVLAATAINIIRLDAWLNDTPLGPTRTSHLAALTLAA
;
A
#
# COMPACT_ATOMS: atom_id res chain seq x y z
N GLN A 1 26.80 -8.01 1.50
CA GLN A 1 26.88 -8.81 2.74
C GLN A 1 25.59 -8.70 3.57
N VAL A 2 25.34 -7.61 4.33
CA VAL A 2 24.11 -7.51 5.16
C VAL A 2 22.82 -7.52 4.33
N LEU A 3 22.77 -6.79 3.21
CA LEU A 3 21.59 -6.78 2.33
C LEU A 3 21.29 -8.16 1.71
N ASP A 4 22.33 -8.91 1.33
CA ASP A 4 22.17 -10.22 0.70
C ASP A 4 21.67 -11.24 1.72
N GLN A 5 22.19 -11.20 2.95
CA GLN A 5 21.67 -12.02 4.05
C GLN A 5 20.20 -11.74 4.33
N ARG A 6 19.81 -10.46 4.39
CA ARG A 6 18.39 -10.07 4.58
C ARG A 6 17.51 -10.51 3.42
N ARG A 7 18.01 -10.49 2.18
CA ARG A 7 17.27 -11.03 1.02
C ARG A 7 17.09 -12.54 1.10
N GLN A 8 18.08 -13.29 1.60
CA GLN A 8 17.91 -14.73 1.80
C GLN A 8 16.89 -15.03 2.91
N GLU A 9 16.94 -14.29 4.02
CA GLU A 9 15.95 -14.39 5.10
C GLU A 9 14.52 -14.13 4.59
N GLN A 10 14.33 -13.16 3.69
CA GLN A 10 13.05 -12.84 3.07
C GLN A 10 12.41 -13.99 2.29
N ARG A 11 13.21 -14.95 1.83
CA ARG A 11 12.71 -16.11 1.07
C ARG A 11 12.08 -17.17 1.99
N THR A 12 12.35 -17.11 3.30
CA THR A 12 11.84 -18.08 4.27
C THR A 12 10.35 -17.87 4.56
N GLU A 13 9.61 -18.96 4.72
CA GLU A 13 8.17 -18.91 5.05
C GLU A 13 7.89 -18.22 6.40
N ALA A 14 8.77 -18.42 7.39
CA ALA A 14 8.67 -17.74 8.68
C ALA A 14 8.83 -16.23 8.55
N TRP A 15 9.62 -15.76 7.58
CA TRP A 15 9.72 -14.33 7.29
C TRP A 15 8.46 -13.82 6.57
N LYS A 16 7.99 -14.53 5.54
CA LYS A 16 6.78 -14.15 4.79
C LYS A 16 5.56 -14.04 5.70
N LYS A 17 5.32 -15.06 6.54
CA LYS A 17 4.20 -15.07 7.50
C LYS A 17 4.22 -13.89 8.48
N ARG A 18 5.41 -13.48 8.93
CA ARG A 18 5.56 -12.26 9.75
C ARG A 18 5.33 -10.99 8.94
N TYR A 19 5.72 -10.99 7.67
CA TYR A 19 5.60 -9.84 6.79
C TYR A 19 4.19 -9.63 6.23
N ASP A 20 3.33 -10.65 6.18
CA ASP A 20 1.96 -10.54 5.65
C ASP A 20 1.14 -9.41 6.32
N ILE A 21 1.30 -9.24 7.64
CA ILE A 21 0.67 -8.14 8.38
C ILE A 21 1.14 -6.79 7.84
N ARG A 22 2.44 -6.67 7.57
CA ARG A 22 3.05 -5.45 7.04
C ARG A 22 2.68 -5.21 5.57
N ALA A 23 2.51 -6.26 4.78
CA ALA A 23 2.03 -6.18 3.41
C ALA A 23 0.64 -5.49 3.36
N GLY A 24 -0.24 -5.77 4.32
CA GLY A 24 -1.53 -5.06 4.46
C GLY A 24 -1.39 -3.57 4.74
N VAL A 25 -0.44 -3.18 5.60
CA VAL A 25 -0.12 -1.75 5.88
C VAL A 25 0.40 -1.06 4.63
N GLU A 26 1.36 -1.69 3.94
CA GLU A 26 1.96 -1.17 2.71
C GLU A 26 0.93 -1.03 1.58
N GLY A 27 0.01 -2.00 1.44
CA GLY A 27 -1.13 -1.91 0.53
C GLY A 27 -2.03 -0.71 0.83
N THR A 28 -2.30 -0.44 2.12
CA THR A 28 -3.10 0.72 2.57
C THR A 28 -2.41 2.04 2.25
N ILE A 29 -1.11 2.15 2.53
CA ILE A 29 -0.32 3.35 2.21
C ILE A 29 -0.31 3.59 0.69
N SER A 30 -0.09 2.54 -0.11
CA SER A 30 -0.14 2.64 -1.57
C SER A 30 -1.50 3.12 -2.08
N GLN A 31 -2.59 2.57 -1.53
CA GLN A 31 -3.95 2.99 -1.85
C GLN A 31 -4.19 4.46 -1.51
N ALA A 32 -3.80 4.91 -0.31
CA ALA A 32 -3.93 6.30 0.12
C ALA A 32 -3.21 7.26 -0.83
N VAL A 33 -1.95 6.98 -1.15
CA VAL A 33 -1.15 7.83 -2.04
C VAL A 33 -1.78 7.93 -3.43
N ARG A 34 -2.26 6.82 -3.98
CA ARG A 34 -2.76 6.75 -5.36
C ARG A 34 -4.20 7.22 -5.53
N ARG A 35 -5.07 6.96 -4.55
CA ARG A 35 -6.52 7.23 -4.65
C ARG A 35 -6.90 8.60 -4.09
N THR A 36 -6.19 9.11 -3.09
CA THR A 36 -6.61 10.33 -2.39
C THR A 36 -5.63 11.49 -2.51
N GLY A 37 -4.41 11.26 -3.01
CA GLY A 37 -3.40 12.30 -3.12
C GLY A 37 -2.84 12.79 -1.78
N ILE A 38 -2.95 11.98 -0.71
CA ILE A 38 -2.65 12.35 0.69
C ILE A 38 -1.26 12.97 0.94
N ARG A 39 -0.31 12.82 0.02
CA ARG A 39 1.04 13.42 0.13
C ARG A 39 1.06 14.93 -0.09
N HIS A 40 0.01 15.49 -0.69
CA HIS A 40 -0.07 16.90 -0.99
C HIS A 40 -1.40 17.47 -0.50
N THR A 41 -1.34 18.55 0.29
CA THR A 41 -2.52 19.34 0.66
C THR A 41 -2.51 20.64 -0.11
N ARG A 42 -3.65 21.02 -0.68
CA ARG A 42 -3.84 22.33 -1.34
C ARG A 42 -3.99 23.47 -0.33
N TYR A 43 -4.22 23.14 0.94
CA TYR A 43 -4.49 24.09 2.00
C TYR A 43 -3.31 24.18 2.97
N THR A 44 -2.97 25.41 3.33
CA THR A 44 -1.92 25.71 4.31
C THR A 44 -2.44 25.60 5.74
N GLY A 45 -1.63 25.01 6.61
CA GLY A 45 -1.88 24.90 8.05
C GLY A 45 -2.27 23.50 8.52
N GLN A 46 -1.68 23.06 9.64
CA GLN A 46 -1.77 21.68 10.13
C GLN A 46 -3.20 21.20 10.38
N ARG A 47 -4.09 22.07 10.89
CA ARG A 47 -5.51 21.71 11.13
C ARG A 47 -6.24 21.32 9.84
N LYS A 48 -6.00 22.05 8.75
CA LYS A 48 -6.61 21.76 7.44
C LYS A 48 -6.01 20.51 6.82
N THR A 49 -4.69 20.33 6.93
CA THR A 49 -4.00 19.10 6.50
C THR A 49 -4.52 17.87 7.25
N HIS A 50 -4.68 17.97 8.58
CA HIS A 50 -5.21 16.90 9.40
C HIS A 50 -6.62 16.50 8.96
N LEU A 51 -7.51 17.48 8.75
CA LEU A 51 -8.85 17.21 8.21
C LEU A 51 -8.78 16.50 6.86
N GLY A 52 -7.91 16.97 5.95
CA GLY A 52 -7.69 16.31 4.65
C GLY A 52 -7.24 14.85 4.80
N ASN A 53 -6.33 14.56 5.74
CA ASN A 53 -5.87 13.21 6.02
C ASN A 53 -6.98 12.32 6.60
N VAL A 54 -7.81 12.85 7.50
CA VAL A 54 -8.97 12.14 8.04
C VAL A 54 -9.96 11.82 6.92
N LEU A 55 -10.29 12.79 6.06
CA LEU A 55 -11.17 12.57 4.91
C LEU A 55 -10.60 11.54 3.93
N ALA A 56 -9.29 11.57 3.68
CA ALA A 56 -8.61 10.56 2.87
C ALA A 56 -8.72 9.15 3.48
N ALA A 57 -8.52 9.02 4.80
CA ALA A 57 -8.69 7.74 5.49
C ALA A 57 -10.15 7.24 5.42
N THR A 58 -11.13 8.13 5.60
CA THR A 58 -12.55 7.81 5.45
C THR A 58 -12.87 7.35 4.04
N ALA A 59 -12.36 8.03 3.00
CA ALA A 59 -12.55 7.63 1.62
C ALA A 59 -12.00 6.22 1.33
N ILE A 60 -10.83 5.88 1.88
CA ILE A 60 -10.26 4.53 1.76
C ILE A 60 -11.18 3.49 2.40
N ASN A 61 -11.71 3.77 3.59
CA ASN A 61 -12.64 2.85 4.26
C ASN A 61 -13.91 2.64 3.44
N ILE A 62 -14.47 3.70 2.85
CA ILE A 62 -15.64 3.61 1.96
C ILE A 62 -15.33 2.76 0.72
N ILE A 63 -14.18 3.00 0.05
CA ILE A 63 -13.76 2.19 -1.11
C ILE A 63 -13.61 0.71 -0.76
N ARG A 64 -13.08 0.41 0.43
CA ARG A 64 -12.92 -0.98 0.89
C ARG A 64 -14.24 -1.63 1.26
N LEU A 65 -15.14 -0.87 1.89
CA LEU A 65 -16.49 -1.33 2.19
C LEU A 65 -17.25 -1.65 0.91
N ASP A 66 -17.19 -0.77 -0.08
CA ASP A 66 -17.77 -0.98 -1.41
C ASP A 66 -17.19 -2.25 -2.08
N ALA A 67 -15.86 -2.40 -2.08
CA ALA A 67 -15.23 -3.61 -2.62
C ALA A 67 -15.67 -4.89 -1.90
N TRP A 68 -15.84 -4.84 -0.57
CA TRP A 68 -16.31 -5.98 0.21
C TRP A 68 -17.78 -6.32 -0.07
N LEU A 69 -18.64 -5.30 -0.17
CA LEU A 69 -20.07 -5.48 -0.47
C LEU A 69 -20.31 -6.04 -1.89
N ASN A 70 -19.40 -5.78 -2.83
CA ASN A 70 -19.51 -6.22 -4.21
C ASN A 70 -18.60 -7.42 -4.54
N ASP A 71 -18.10 -8.15 -3.54
CA ASP A 71 -17.18 -9.29 -3.71
C ASP A 71 -15.99 -9.00 -4.66
N THR A 72 -15.54 -7.74 -4.68
CA THR A 72 -14.45 -7.32 -5.55
C THR A 72 -13.13 -7.86 -5.00
N PRO A 73 -12.39 -8.67 -5.76
CA PRO A 73 -11.17 -9.28 -5.28
C PRO A 73 -10.12 -8.21 -4.93
N LEU A 74 -9.27 -8.50 -3.94
CA LEU A 74 -8.14 -7.63 -3.63
C LEU A 74 -7.25 -7.46 -4.87
N GLY A 75 -6.90 -6.20 -5.17
CA GLY A 75 -6.04 -5.90 -6.30
C GLY A 75 -4.69 -6.61 -6.19
N PRO A 76 -4.14 -7.14 -7.30
CA PRO A 76 -2.87 -7.85 -7.27
C PRO A 76 -1.71 -6.92 -6.87
N THR A 77 -0.64 -7.51 -6.33
CA THR A 77 0.60 -6.78 -6.08
C THR A 77 1.08 -6.12 -7.37
N ARG A 78 1.22 -4.79 -7.34
CA ARG A 78 1.66 -4.04 -8.51
C ARG A 78 3.08 -4.45 -8.90
N THR A 79 3.27 -4.86 -10.15
CA THR A 79 4.58 -4.97 -10.78
C THR A 79 5.09 -3.59 -11.21
N SER A 80 6.31 -3.23 -10.81
CA SER A 80 6.95 -2.01 -11.32
C SER A 80 7.36 -2.21 -12.78
N HIS A 81 7.57 -1.12 -13.54
CA HIS A 81 8.05 -1.23 -14.93
C HIS A 81 9.37 -2.00 -15.02
N LEU A 82 10.28 -1.76 -14.09
CA LEU A 82 11.54 -2.51 -14.01
C LEU A 82 11.31 -3.99 -13.73
N ALA A 83 10.42 -4.33 -12.77
CA ALA A 83 10.09 -5.72 -12.47
C ALA A 83 9.39 -6.42 -13.65
N ALA A 84 8.57 -5.69 -14.41
CA ALA A 84 7.95 -6.21 -15.62
C ALA A 84 8.99 -6.58 -16.68
N LEU A 85 10.04 -5.77 -16.86
CA LEU A 85 11.14 -6.12 -17.77
C LEU A 85 11.86 -7.40 -17.36
N THR A 86 12.08 -7.61 -16.06
CA THR A 86 12.73 -8.85 -15.56
C THR A 86 11.84 -10.09 -15.67
N LEU A 87 10.51 -9.94 -15.73
CA LEU A 87 9.58 -11.05 -15.91
C LEU A 87 9.37 -11.43 -17.38
N ALA A 88 9.65 -10.50 -18.31
CA ALA A 88 9.52 -10.70 -19.74
C ALA A 88 10.78 -11.27 -20.40
N ALA A 89 11.92 -11.24 -19.71
CA ALA A 89 13.18 -11.84 -20.11
C ALA A 89 13.26 -13.30 -19.64
#